data_AF-F2SHK7-F1
#
_entry.id   AF-F2SHK7-F1
#
_cell.length_a   1.000
_cell.length_b   1.000
_cell.length_c   1.000
_cell.angle_alpha   90.00
_cell.angle_beta   90.00
_cell.angle_gamma   90.00
#
_symmetry.space_group_name_H-M   'P 1'
#
loop_
_entity.id
_entity.type
_entity.pdbx_description
1 polymer ?
#
loop_
_entity_poly.entity_id
_entity_poly.type
_entity_poly.pdbx_seq_one_letter_code
_entity_poly.pdbx_strand_id
1 'polypeptide(L)'
;MEDSSEAETLENAWLADDDLEEIDMLMGCSRGLMSLISKISNLATEKSKMSKSRPLSISELSYFNNARNNLELELQSVQQTLPSYAKDRDDLLRVAEVKRLTALLYLRQRLGTPRNSSILSPVSVGLFARYPIAFNTNTTQAPPSPGPLAMVESSTLAWKEKLVTDIIAIISTLPDTATLLWPLFVVGSVNIDNEEHRRFILERLQNIQNSRNLGNIRRARLAVESAYRARDLDHPRGNDWGREGRGISLA
;
A
#
# COMPACT_ATOMS: atom_id res chain seq x y z
N MET A 1 -14.61 39.89 6.83
CA MET A 1 -14.11 39.14 8.00
C MET A 1 -14.40 37.70 7.71
N GLU A 2 -13.33 36.96 7.46
CA GLU A 2 -13.33 35.66 6.80
C GLU A 2 -13.85 34.53 7.69
N ASP A 3 -14.38 33.57 6.95
CA ASP A 3 -15.18 32.41 7.27
C ASP A 3 -14.34 31.33 7.99
N SER A 4 -14.74 30.97 9.21
CA SER A 4 -14.16 29.85 9.95
C SER A 4 -15.00 28.60 9.70
N SER A 5 -14.84 27.98 8.54
CA SER A 5 -15.37 26.64 8.30
C SER A 5 -14.48 25.61 8.99
N GLU A 6 -14.74 25.35 10.27
CA GLU A 6 -14.26 24.17 10.96
C GLU A 6 -14.75 22.94 10.18
N ALA A 7 -13.83 22.27 9.49
CA ALA A 7 -14.11 21.01 8.84
C ALA A 7 -14.39 19.98 9.93
N GLU A 8 -15.68 19.77 10.22
CA GLU A 8 -16.16 18.61 10.96
C GLU A 8 -15.49 17.37 10.38
N THR A 9 -14.67 16.75 11.22
CA THR A 9 -14.10 15.45 10.92
C THR A 9 -15.30 14.51 10.98
N LEU A 10 -15.93 14.25 9.84
CA LEU A 10 -16.97 13.23 9.69
C LEU A 10 -16.39 11.90 10.16
N GLU A 11 -16.51 11.62 11.45
CA GLU A 11 -16.51 10.26 11.95
C GLU A 11 -17.54 9.53 11.10
N ASN A 12 -17.18 8.37 10.54
CA ASN A 12 -18.11 7.50 9.85
C ASN A 12 -19.13 7.02 10.89
N ALA A 13 -20.10 7.86 11.20
CA ALA A 13 -21.08 7.67 12.26
C ALA A 13 -22.16 6.74 11.71
N TRP A 14 -21.81 5.46 11.66
CA TRP A 14 -22.78 4.39 11.53
C TRP A 14 -23.81 4.52 12.65
N LEU A 15 -25.07 4.23 12.35
CA LEU A 15 -26.10 4.25 13.36
C LEU A 15 -25.80 3.16 14.40
N ALA A 16 -26.22 3.37 15.64
CA ALA A 16 -25.95 2.42 16.73
C ALA A 16 -26.55 1.01 16.48
N ASP A 17 -27.49 0.89 15.54
CA ASP A 17 -28.16 -0.36 15.14
C ASP A 17 -27.58 -0.97 13.85
N ASP A 18 -26.56 -0.34 13.25
CA ASP A 18 -25.94 -0.90 12.04
C ASP A 18 -25.11 -2.15 12.40
N ASP A 19 -25.40 -3.27 11.75
CA ASP A 19 -24.54 -4.45 11.81
C ASP A 19 -23.19 -4.12 11.13
N LEU A 20 -22.15 -4.03 11.96
CA LEU A 20 -20.79 -3.71 11.53
C LEU A 20 -20.08 -4.88 10.86
N GLU A 21 -20.55 -6.11 11.08
CA GLU A 21 -20.00 -7.33 10.50
C GLU A 21 -20.67 -7.66 9.16
N GLU A 22 -21.91 -7.22 8.96
CA GLU A 22 -22.63 -7.45 7.69
C GLU A 22 -21.92 -6.79 6.50
N ILE A 23 -21.73 -7.58 5.43
CA ILE A 23 -21.20 -7.12 4.16
C ILE A 23 -22.22 -6.26 3.44
N ASP A 24 -21.83 -5.02 3.14
CA ASP A 24 -22.60 -4.16 2.26
C ASP A 24 -22.51 -4.69 0.81
N MET A 25 -23.66 -4.94 0.18
CA MET A 25 -23.74 -5.53 -1.17
C MET A 25 -23.15 -4.64 -2.27
N LEU A 26 -23.16 -3.32 -2.07
CA LEU A 26 -22.65 -2.34 -3.03
C LEU A 26 -21.14 -2.19 -2.88
N MET A 27 -20.65 -2.13 -1.64
CA MET A 27 -19.24 -1.97 -1.34
C MET A 27 -18.49 -3.30 -1.43
N GLY A 28 -19.11 -4.44 -1.10
CA GLY A 28 -18.49 -5.75 -1.05
C GLY A 28 -17.57 -5.96 0.16
N CYS A 29 -17.81 -5.24 1.25
CA CYS A 29 -17.13 -5.45 2.54
C CYS A 29 -17.98 -4.91 3.70
N SER A 30 -17.62 -5.28 4.92
CA SER A 30 -18.33 -4.81 6.10
C SER A 30 -18.00 -3.36 6.48
N ARG A 31 -18.91 -2.72 7.20
CA ARG A 31 -18.71 -1.38 7.78
C ARG A 31 -17.56 -1.37 8.78
N GLY A 32 -17.38 -2.45 9.54
CA GLY A 32 -16.25 -2.66 10.44
C GLY A 32 -14.91 -2.57 9.72
N LEU A 33 -14.77 -3.24 8.56
CA LEU A 33 -13.55 -3.15 7.74
C LEU A 33 -13.32 -1.72 7.22
N MET A 34 -14.38 -1.03 6.78
CA MET A 34 -14.28 0.36 6.32
C MET A 34 -13.81 1.30 7.44
N SER A 35 -14.32 1.12 8.66
CA SER A 35 -13.89 1.86 9.84
C SER A 35 -12.40 1.61 10.14
N LEU A 36 -11.93 0.36 10.02
CA LEU A 36 -10.50 0.05 10.16
C LEU A 36 -9.65 0.75 9.08
N ILE A 37 -10.06 0.71 7.81
CA ILE A 37 -9.34 1.39 6.71
C ILE A 37 -9.25 2.91 6.95
N SER A 38 -10.32 3.50 7.49
CA SER A 38 -10.34 4.91 7.88
C SER A 38 -9.35 5.20 9.01
N LYS A 39 -9.37 4.40 10.10
CA LYS A 39 -8.42 4.52 11.21
C LYS A 39 -6.96 4.43 10.73
N ILE A 40 -6.65 3.49 9.82
CA ILE A 40 -5.31 3.36 9.22
C ILE A 40 -4.90 4.66 8.50
N SER A 41 -5.81 5.21 7.70
CA SER A 41 -5.56 6.41 6.90
C SER A 41 -5.33 7.63 7.78
N ASN A 42 -6.12 7.78 8.85
CA ASN A 42 -5.99 8.86 9.82
C ASN A 42 -4.67 8.75 10.58
N LEU A 43 -4.35 7.58 11.14
CA LEU A 43 -3.13 7.32 11.90
C LEU A 43 -1.87 7.56 11.04
N ALA A 44 -1.88 7.12 9.78
CA ALA A 44 -0.77 7.34 8.86
C ALA A 44 -0.62 8.82 8.46
N THR A 45 -1.74 9.55 8.36
CA THR A 45 -1.73 10.98 8.07
C THR A 45 -1.19 11.78 9.26
N GLU A 46 -1.62 11.44 10.48
CA GLU A 46 -1.13 12.03 11.72
C GLU A 46 0.38 11.80 11.87
N LYS A 47 0.84 10.55 11.72
CA LYS A 47 2.27 10.21 11.73
C LYS A 47 3.06 10.99 10.68
N SER A 48 2.52 11.14 9.47
CA SER A 48 3.16 11.90 8.39
C SER A 48 3.24 13.40 8.70
N LYS A 49 2.19 14.01 9.26
CA LYS A 49 2.18 15.43 9.65
C LYS A 49 3.23 15.73 10.73
N MET A 50 3.31 14.87 11.75
CA MET A 50 4.28 15.02 12.84
C MET A 50 5.71 14.84 12.34
N SER A 51 5.99 13.77 11.57
CA SER A 51 7.33 13.47 11.05
C SER A 51 7.87 14.50 10.06
N LYS A 52 7.00 15.19 9.31
CA LYS A 52 7.40 16.31 8.44
C LYS A 52 7.86 17.54 9.22
N SER A 53 7.23 17.78 10.36
CA SER A 53 7.48 18.99 11.17
C SER A 53 8.70 18.82 12.06
N ARG A 54 8.90 17.63 12.61
CA ARG A 54 10.06 17.30 13.46
C ARG A 54 10.28 15.78 13.54
N PRO A 55 11.46 15.35 14.01
CA PRO A 55 11.67 13.97 14.44
C PRO A 55 10.65 13.57 15.51
N LEU A 56 10.14 12.34 15.41
CA LEU A 56 9.22 11.76 16.39
C LEU A 56 9.96 11.46 17.70
N SER A 57 9.30 11.74 18.82
CA SER A 57 9.79 11.34 20.13
C SER A 57 9.67 9.82 20.32
N ILE A 58 10.34 9.29 21.34
CA ILE A 58 10.26 7.86 21.69
C ILE A 58 8.82 7.47 22.08
N SER A 59 8.10 8.34 22.79
CA SER A 59 6.71 8.09 23.20
C SER A 59 5.72 8.16 22.04
N GLU A 60 5.95 9.04 21.07
CA GLU A 60 5.13 9.10 19.85
C GLU A 60 5.36 7.87 18.98
N LEU A 61 6.63 7.44 18.86
CA LEU A 61 6.97 6.23 18.13
C LEU A 61 6.31 5.00 18.76
N SER A 62 6.30 4.89 20.10
CA SER A 62 5.61 3.80 20.79
C SER A 62 4.10 3.88 20.62
N TYR A 63 3.49 5.07 20.68
CA TYR A 63 2.08 5.29 20.39
C TYR A 63 1.69 4.76 19.00
N PHE A 64 2.38 5.21 17.94
CA PHE A 64 2.08 4.77 16.57
C PHE A 64 2.30 3.27 16.37
N ASN A 65 3.32 2.68 17.01
CA ASN A 65 3.57 1.25 16.94
C ASN A 65 2.48 0.43 17.64
N ASN A 66 2.04 0.86 18.83
CA ASN A 66 0.97 0.22 19.56
C ASN A 66 -0.36 0.32 18.80
N ALA A 67 -0.71 1.51 18.32
CA ALA A 67 -1.91 1.74 17.53
C ALA A 67 -1.92 0.89 16.24
N ARG A 68 -0.78 0.79 15.53
CA ARG A 68 -0.65 -0.11 14.38
C ARG A 68 -0.87 -1.57 14.77
N ASN A 69 -0.24 -2.05 15.85
CA ASN A 69 -0.37 -3.45 16.26
C ASN A 69 -1.82 -3.79 16.63
N ASN A 70 -2.53 -2.87 17.29
CA ASN A 70 -3.95 -3.03 17.59
C ASN A 70 -4.79 -3.12 16.31
N LEU A 71 -4.57 -2.21 15.35
CA LEU A 71 -5.24 -2.27 14.04
C LEU A 71 -4.93 -3.56 13.28
N GLU A 72 -3.71 -4.07 13.38
CA GLU A 72 -3.32 -5.34 12.76
C GLU A 72 -4.06 -6.52 13.38
N LEU A 73 -4.21 -6.55 14.71
CA LEU A 73 -5.00 -7.55 15.42
C LEU A 73 -6.49 -7.45 15.04
N GLU A 74 -7.07 -6.25 15.06
CA GLU A 74 -8.46 -6.00 14.64
C GLU A 74 -8.70 -6.46 13.19
N LEU A 75 -7.77 -6.18 12.27
CA LEU A 75 -7.86 -6.65 10.87
C LEU A 75 -7.72 -8.16 10.71
N GLN A 76 -6.99 -8.83 11.61
CA GLN A 76 -6.86 -10.29 11.58
C GLN A 76 -8.14 -10.99 12.08
N SER A 77 -8.86 -10.37 13.02
CA SER A 77 -10.06 -10.94 13.62
C SER A 77 -11.38 -10.35 13.11
N VAL A 78 -11.35 -9.37 12.20
CA VAL A 78 -12.58 -8.74 11.68
C VAL A 78 -13.46 -9.77 10.99
N GLN A 79 -14.69 -9.90 11.47
CA GLN A 79 -15.70 -10.75 10.88
C GLN A 79 -16.42 -9.99 9.75
N GLN A 80 -16.72 -10.72 8.68
CA GLN A 80 -17.49 -10.22 7.55
C GLN A 80 -18.52 -11.28 7.19
N THR A 81 -19.79 -11.01 7.46
CA THR A 81 -20.89 -11.95 7.30
C THR A 81 -21.79 -11.53 6.13
N LEU A 82 -22.35 -12.50 5.41
CA LEU A 82 -23.31 -12.19 4.36
C LEU A 82 -24.66 -11.80 4.97
N PRO A 83 -25.37 -10.82 4.39
CA PRO A 83 -26.73 -10.54 4.78
C PRO A 83 -27.61 -11.78 4.54
N SER A 84 -28.68 -11.92 5.33
CA SER A 84 -29.55 -13.11 5.33
C SER A 84 -30.13 -13.47 3.95
N TYR A 85 -30.29 -12.48 3.06
CA TYR A 85 -30.85 -12.64 1.72
C TYR A 85 -29.81 -12.94 0.62
N ALA A 86 -28.51 -12.95 0.94
CA ALA A 86 -27.42 -13.12 -0.04
C ALA A 86 -26.48 -14.27 0.32
N LYS A 87 -26.98 -15.32 0.99
CA LYS A 87 -26.17 -16.44 1.52
C LYS A 87 -25.41 -17.23 0.45
N ASP A 88 -25.83 -17.15 -0.80
CA ASP A 88 -25.23 -17.81 -1.97
C ASP A 88 -24.17 -16.96 -2.67
N ARG A 89 -23.91 -15.74 -2.18
CA ARG A 89 -22.94 -14.79 -2.76
C ARG A 89 -21.52 -15.01 -2.24
N ASP A 90 -20.96 -16.18 -2.54
CA ASP A 90 -19.56 -16.53 -2.25
C ASP A 90 -18.56 -15.54 -2.88
N ASP A 91 -18.94 -14.92 -4.01
CA ASP A 91 -18.16 -13.87 -4.66
C ASP A 91 -17.98 -12.65 -3.75
N LEU A 92 -19.00 -12.27 -2.98
CA LEU A 92 -18.91 -11.15 -2.03
C LEU A 92 -18.01 -11.48 -0.85
N LEU A 93 -18.04 -12.71 -0.33
CA LEU A 93 -17.09 -13.16 0.71
C LEU A 93 -15.65 -13.07 0.22
N ARG A 94 -15.39 -13.48 -1.03
CA ARG A 94 -14.06 -13.37 -1.64
C ARG A 94 -13.63 -11.91 -1.85
N VAL A 95 -14.53 -11.03 -2.29
CA VAL A 95 -14.25 -9.58 -2.39
C VAL A 95 -13.92 -8.99 -1.02
N ALA A 96 -14.72 -9.34 -0.01
CA ALA A 96 -14.53 -8.89 1.36
C ALA A 96 -13.18 -9.37 1.93
N GLU A 97 -12.79 -10.61 1.67
CA GLU A 97 -11.49 -11.15 2.09
C GLU A 97 -10.32 -10.47 1.36
N VAL A 98 -10.42 -10.27 0.04
CA VAL A 98 -9.42 -9.51 -0.73
C VAL A 98 -9.22 -8.12 -0.13
N LYS A 99 -10.31 -7.43 0.23
CA LYS A 99 -10.23 -6.11 0.86
C LYS A 99 -9.59 -6.16 2.23
N ARG A 100 -9.87 -7.18 3.04
CA ARG A 100 -9.25 -7.36 4.37
C ARG A 100 -7.74 -7.60 4.25
N LEU A 101 -7.32 -8.49 3.35
CA LEU A 101 -5.90 -8.74 3.06
C LEU A 101 -5.20 -7.50 2.49
N THR A 102 -5.88 -6.76 1.60
CA THR A 102 -5.39 -5.49 1.09
C THR A 102 -5.25 -4.45 2.20
N ALA A 103 -6.18 -4.39 3.16
CA ALA A 103 -6.08 -3.49 4.31
C ALA A 103 -4.89 -3.80 5.20
N LEU A 104 -4.55 -5.09 5.39
CA LEU A 104 -3.31 -5.50 6.07
C LEU A 104 -2.06 -5.04 5.30
N LEU A 105 -2.06 -5.21 3.98
CA LEU A 105 -0.97 -4.72 3.13
C LEU A 105 -0.84 -3.19 3.22
N TYR A 106 -1.97 -2.48 3.15
CA TYR A 106 -2.05 -1.03 3.24
C TYR A 106 -1.56 -0.50 4.59
N LEU A 107 -1.97 -1.12 5.71
CA LEU A 107 -1.49 -0.80 7.06
C LEU A 107 0.03 -0.83 7.12
N ARG A 108 0.62 -1.96 6.70
CA ARG A 108 2.06 -2.20 6.77
C ARG A 108 2.82 -1.29 5.81
N GLN A 109 2.28 -0.99 4.63
CA GLN A 109 2.87 -0.05 3.68
C GLN A 109 2.88 1.39 4.24
N ARG A 110 1.84 1.81 4.94
CA ARG A 110 1.67 3.19 5.44
C ARG A 110 2.36 3.44 6.78
N LEU A 111 2.42 2.44 7.65
CA LEU A 111 2.92 2.59 9.03
C LEU A 111 4.19 1.80 9.33
N GLY A 112 4.62 0.89 8.44
CA GLY A 112 5.80 0.03 8.59
C GLY A 112 5.51 -1.30 9.30
N THR A 113 6.49 -2.21 9.31
CA THR A 113 6.37 -3.55 9.90
C THR A 113 6.64 -3.60 11.41
N PRO A 114 6.04 -4.57 12.15
CA PRO A 114 6.19 -4.69 13.61
C PRO A 114 7.61 -4.83 14.12
N ARG A 115 8.52 -5.33 13.28
CA ARG A 115 9.90 -5.65 13.65
C ARG A 115 10.90 -4.53 13.37
N ASN A 116 10.43 -3.34 12.97
CA ASN A 116 11.29 -2.25 12.52
C ASN A 116 11.11 -1.03 13.44
N SER A 117 11.71 -1.12 14.62
CA SER A 117 12.31 0.04 15.28
C SER A 117 13.70 0.24 14.69
N SER A 118 13.79 1.00 13.61
CA SER A 118 15.07 1.56 13.12
C SER A 118 14.73 2.99 12.73
N ILE A 119 14.85 3.95 13.65
CA ILE A 119 16.08 4.71 13.87
C ILE A 119 16.70 5.02 12.50
N LEU A 120 16.34 6.19 11.95
CA LEU A 120 16.80 6.75 10.66
C LEU A 120 16.29 6.04 9.39
N SER A 121 15.05 6.34 9.00
CA SER A 121 14.70 6.46 7.58
C SER A 121 13.92 7.75 7.40
N PRO A 122 14.54 8.84 6.90
CA PRO A 122 13.81 10.00 6.49
C PRO A 122 13.22 9.72 5.10
N VAL A 123 12.00 10.20 4.90
CA VAL A 123 11.36 10.42 3.59
C VAL A 123 10.78 9.18 2.90
N SER A 124 9.48 8.99 3.11
CA SER A 124 8.58 8.56 2.04
C SER A 124 7.52 9.63 1.84
N VAL A 125 7.98 10.81 1.42
CA VAL A 125 7.17 11.87 0.81
C VAL A 125 8.00 12.36 -0.37
N GLY A 126 7.42 12.30 -1.56
CA GLY A 126 8.16 12.30 -2.82
C GLY A 126 9.01 13.53 -3.15
N LEU A 127 9.63 13.39 -4.32
CA LEU A 127 10.44 14.35 -5.09
C LEU A 127 11.93 14.42 -4.70
N PHE A 128 12.74 14.02 -5.68
CA PHE A 128 14.07 14.52 -6.03
C PHE A 128 14.78 15.39 -4.99
N ALA A 129 15.87 14.84 -4.42
CA ALA A 129 16.97 15.65 -3.94
C ALA A 129 18.26 15.13 -4.61
N ARG A 130 18.63 15.80 -5.71
CA ARG A 130 20.02 15.88 -6.16
C ARG A 130 20.82 16.42 -4.97
N TYR A 131 21.88 15.73 -4.55
CA TYR A 131 23.23 16.27 -4.25
C TYR A 131 24.14 15.11 -3.81
N PRO A 132 25.41 15.06 -4.25
CA PRO A 132 26.32 13.99 -3.90
C PRO A 132 26.99 14.31 -2.56
N ILE A 133 26.98 13.38 -1.62
CA ILE A 133 27.93 13.40 -0.50
C ILE A 133 29.04 12.40 -0.84
N ALA A 134 30.18 12.95 -1.22
CA ALA A 134 31.41 12.21 -1.37
C ALA A 134 31.88 11.75 0.02
N PHE A 135 31.98 10.44 0.23
CA PHE A 135 32.83 9.90 1.27
C PHE A 135 33.83 8.94 0.65
N ASN A 136 35.08 9.36 0.78
CA ASN A 136 36.29 8.72 0.34
C ASN A 136 36.77 7.82 1.48
N THR A 137 36.90 6.51 1.29
CA THR A 137 37.77 5.67 2.11
C THR A 137 38.33 4.50 1.29
N ASN A 138 39.59 4.65 0.86
CA ASN A 138 40.48 3.51 0.66
C ASN A 138 40.57 2.75 1.99
N THR A 139 40.37 1.41 1.99
CA THR A 139 41.11 0.43 2.82
C THR A 139 40.62 -1.00 2.52
N THR A 140 41.55 -1.79 1.97
CA THR A 140 41.79 -3.24 2.02
C THR A 140 40.75 -4.23 2.60
N GLN A 141 40.34 -5.16 1.72
CA GLN A 141 39.87 -6.56 1.86
C GLN A 141 39.51 -7.16 3.25
N ALA A 142 38.26 -7.63 3.36
CA ALA A 142 37.86 -8.96 3.89
C ALA A 142 36.40 -9.27 3.43
N PRO A 143 35.99 -10.54 3.21
CA PRO A 143 34.64 -10.84 2.71
C PRO A 143 33.59 -10.64 3.83
N PRO A 144 32.48 -9.92 3.60
CA PRO A 144 31.48 -9.72 4.62
C PRO A 144 30.53 -10.93 4.70
N SER A 145 30.49 -11.57 5.86
CA SER A 145 29.37 -12.41 6.30
C SER A 145 28.05 -11.64 6.17
N PRO A 146 26.95 -12.24 5.73
CA PRO A 146 25.68 -11.54 5.62
C PRO A 146 25.21 -11.10 7.01
N GLY A 147 25.21 -9.78 7.24
CA GLY A 147 24.81 -9.18 8.51
C GLY A 147 23.30 -9.30 8.78
N PRO A 148 22.85 -9.00 10.01
CA PRO A 148 21.45 -9.11 10.44
C PRO A 148 20.45 -8.34 9.56
N LEU A 149 20.88 -7.24 8.92
CA LEU A 149 20.04 -6.42 8.05
C LEU A 149 19.57 -7.19 6.79
N ALA A 150 20.43 -8.00 6.17
CA ALA A 150 20.10 -8.77 4.97
C ALA A 150 19.07 -9.88 5.25
N MET A 151 19.14 -10.53 6.43
CA MET A 151 18.16 -11.55 6.83
C MET A 151 16.79 -10.94 7.16
N VAL A 152 16.75 -9.72 7.71
CA VAL A 152 15.51 -9.03 8.09
C VAL A 152 14.77 -8.48 6.86
N GLU A 153 15.47 -7.88 5.91
CA GLU A 153 14.86 -7.44 4.63
C GLU A 153 14.22 -8.62 3.90
N SER A 154 14.92 -9.77 3.85
CA SER A 154 14.42 -11.01 3.24
C SER A 154 13.11 -11.49 3.88
N SER A 155 13.00 -11.43 5.21
CA SER A 155 11.75 -11.81 5.92
C SER A 155 10.61 -10.84 5.64
N THR A 156 10.91 -9.53 5.54
CA THR A 156 9.89 -8.52 5.20
C THR A 156 9.42 -8.61 3.75
N LEU A 157 10.32 -8.95 2.83
CA LEU A 157 9.99 -9.17 1.44
C LEU A 157 9.14 -10.44 1.27
N ALA A 158 9.50 -11.52 1.96
CA ALA A 158 8.81 -12.80 1.86
C ALA A 158 7.31 -12.74 2.27
N TRP A 159 6.97 -12.03 3.36
CA TRP A 159 5.55 -11.92 3.75
C TRP A 159 4.77 -11.03 2.78
N LYS A 160 5.41 -9.98 2.26
CA LYS A 160 4.80 -9.04 1.32
C LYS A 160 4.47 -9.77 0.02
N GLU A 161 5.43 -10.54 -0.50
CA GLU A 161 5.23 -11.37 -1.68
C GLU A 161 4.12 -12.39 -1.45
N LYS A 162 4.14 -13.11 -0.32
CA LYS A 162 3.07 -14.05 0.02
C LYS A 162 1.70 -13.38 0.03
N LEU A 163 1.57 -12.23 0.71
CA LEU A 163 0.30 -11.52 0.81
C LEU A 163 -0.19 -11.02 -0.55
N VAL A 164 0.72 -10.51 -1.39
CA VAL A 164 0.40 -10.10 -2.77
C VAL A 164 -0.06 -11.30 -3.61
N THR A 165 0.63 -12.44 -3.52
CA THR A 165 0.25 -13.69 -4.20
C THR A 165 -1.14 -14.14 -3.77
N ASP A 166 -1.43 -14.16 -2.46
CA ASP A 166 -2.73 -14.56 -1.92
C ASP A 166 -3.85 -13.62 -2.42
N ILE A 167 -3.61 -12.30 -2.42
CA ILE A 167 -4.57 -11.32 -2.94
C ILE A 167 -4.83 -11.54 -4.45
N ILE A 168 -3.77 -11.70 -5.25
CA ILE A 168 -3.90 -11.91 -6.70
C ILE A 168 -4.63 -13.24 -6.99
N ALA A 169 -4.31 -14.31 -6.25
CA ALA A 169 -4.97 -15.60 -6.39
C ALA A 169 -6.49 -15.47 -6.19
N ILE A 170 -6.95 -14.76 -5.16
CA ILE A 170 -8.39 -14.56 -4.95
C ILE A 170 -8.99 -13.66 -6.04
N ILE A 171 -8.34 -12.53 -6.38
CA ILE A 171 -8.81 -11.60 -7.43
C ILE A 171 -8.96 -12.31 -8.79
N SER A 172 -8.11 -13.29 -9.09
CA SER A 172 -8.17 -14.05 -10.34
C SER A 172 -9.46 -14.86 -10.49
N THR A 173 -10.11 -15.22 -9.37
CA THR A 173 -11.37 -15.97 -9.36
C THR A 173 -12.63 -15.10 -9.43
N LEU A 174 -12.48 -13.78 -9.33
CA LEU A 174 -13.59 -12.84 -9.28
C LEU A 174 -13.92 -12.28 -10.67
N PRO A 175 -15.08 -11.61 -10.86
CA PRO A 175 -15.34 -10.86 -12.08
C PRO A 175 -14.67 -9.46 -12.07
N ASP A 176 -14.49 -8.88 -13.27
CA ASP A 176 -14.01 -7.51 -13.46
C ASP A 176 -15.02 -6.48 -12.95
N THR A 177 -14.91 -6.14 -11.67
CA THR A 177 -15.84 -5.25 -10.97
C THR A 177 -15.13 -4.06 -10.34
N ALA A 178 -15.83 -2.92 -10.25
CA ALA A 178 -15.28 -1.69 -9.70
C ALA A 178 -14.95 -1.78 -8.20
N THR A 179 -15.53 -2.76 -7.47
CA THR A 179 -15.23 -3.03 -6.06
C THR A 179 -13.78 -3.47 -5.83
N LEU A 180 -13.11 -3.98 -6.88
CA LEU A 180 -11.71 -4.38 -6.88
C LEU A 180 -10.73 -3.23 -7.18
N LEU A 181 -11.23 -2.02 -7.51
CA LEU A 181 -10.38 -0.88 -7.82
C LEU A 181 -9.38 -0.56 -6.70
N TRP A 182 -9.85 -0.47 -5.46
CA TRP A 182 -8.99 -0.15 -4.33
C TRP A 182 -7.97 -1.25 -4.04
N PRO A 183 -8.35 -2.55 -3.96
CA PRO A 183 -7.39 -3.66 -3.93
C PRO A 183 -6.30 -3.59 -4.99
N LEU A 184 -6.69 -3.47 -6.26
CA LEU A 184 -5.75 -3.42 -7.38
C LEU A 184 -4.83 -2.21 -7.30
N PHE A 185 -5.35 -1.04 -6.92
CA PHE A 185 -4.55 0.17 -6.77
C PHE A 185 -3.53 0.04 -5.64
N VAL A 186 -3.93 -0.44 -4.48
CA VAL A 186 -3.03 -0.62 -3.33
C VAL A 186 -1.94 -1.62 -3.66
N VAL A 187 -2.31 -2.81 -4.16
CA VAL A 187 -1.35 -3.84 -4.55
C VAL A 187 -0.42 -3.33 -5.65
N GLY A 188 -0.96 -2.62 -6.64
CA GLY A 188 -0.18 -2.01 -7.71
C GLY A 188 0.80 -0.93 -7.24
N SER A 189 0.48 -0.24 -6.15
CA SER A 189 1.33 0.79 -5.55
C SER A 189 2.43 0.24 -4.66
N VAL A 190 2.35 -1.05 -4.28
CA VAL A 190 3.38 -1.72 -3.49
C VAL A 190 4.54 -2.12 -4.40
N ASN A 191 5.72 -2.29 -3.79
CA ASN A 191 6.94 -2.71 -4.46
C ASN A 191 6.84 -4.17 -4.98
N ILE A 192 6.11 -4.31 -6.09
CA ILE A 192 6.03 -5.37 -7.10
C ILE A 192 7.38 -5.80 -7.68
N ASP A 193 7.98 -6.95 -7.40
CA ASP A 193 9.19 -7.39 -8.13
C ASP A 193 8.86 -8.50 -9.15
N ASN A 194 7.78 -9.25 -8.92
CA ASN A 194 7.23 -10.20 -9.90
C ASN A 194 6.50 -9.46 -11.05
N GLU A 195 7.03 -9.62 -12.26
CA GLU A 195 6.50 -9.02 -13.49
C GLU A 195 5.12 -9.56 -13.90
N GLU A 196 4.82 -10.83 -13.63
CA GLU A 196 3.50 -11.42 -13.90
C GLU A 196 2.42 -10.78 -13.04
N HIS A 197 2.73 -10.50 -11.78
CA HIS A 197 1.83 -9.78 -10.87
C HIS A 197 1.58 -8.34 -11.36
N ARG A 198 2.63 -7.63 -11.81
CA ARG A 198 2.50 -6.28 -12.37
C ARG A 198 1.60 -6.28 -13.61
N ARG A 199 1.82 -7.23 -14.53
CA ARG A 199 1.01 -7.39 -15.75
C ARG A 199 -0.44 -7.69 -15.42
N PHE A 200 -0.69 -8.63 -14.51
CA PHE A 200 -2.03 -9.00 -14.06
C PHE A 200 -2.80 -7.78 -13.53
N ILE A 201 -2.17 -6.95 -12.68
CA ILE A 201 -2.83 -5.77 -12.10
C ILE A 201 -3.19 -4.75 -13.18
N LEU A 202 -2.26 -4.45 -14.10
CA LEU A 202 -2.49 -3.50 -15.18
C LEU A 202 -3.59 -3.98 -16.14
N GLU A 203 -3.56 -5.25 -16.52
CA GLU A 203 -4.58 -5.86 -17.37
C GLU A 203 -5.95 -5.82 -16.70
N ARG A 204 -6.02 -6.17 -15.41
CA ARG A 204 -7.27 -6.12 -14.64
C ARG A 204 -7.84 -4.72 -14.56
N LEU A 205 -7.01 -3.72 -14.25
CA LEU A 205 -7.42 -2.32 -14.22
C LEU A 205 -7.89 -1.84 -15.61
N GLN A 206 -7.24 -2.29 -16.69
CA GLN A 206 -7.65 -1.97 -18.05
C GLN A 206 -9.01 -2.60 -18.40
N ASN A 207 -9.27 -3.85 -18.01
CA ASN A 207 -10.53 -4.53 -18.25
C ASN A 207 -11.70 -3.85 -17.54
N ILE A 208 -11.52 -3.47 -16.27
CA ILE A 208 -12.55 -2.73 -15.52
C ILE A 208 -12.74 -1.31 -16.10
N GLN A 209 -11.68 -0.67 -16.60
CA GLN A 209 -11.79 0.63 -17.29
C GLN A 209 -12.65 0.50 -18.56
N ASN A 210 -12.40 -0.53 -19.37
CA ASN A 210 -13.10 -0.75 -20.63
C ASN A 210 -14.60 -1.06 -20.43
N SER A 211 -14.94 -1.75 -19.34
CA SER A 211 -16.34 -2.13 -19.08
C SER A 211 -17.21 -0.97 -18.60
N ARG A 212 -16.64 0.02 -17.88
CA ARG A 212 -17.44 1.08 -17.22
C ARG A 212 -17.01 2.53 -17.50
N ASN A 213 -15.97 2.77 -18.30
CA ASN A 213 -15.44 4.12 -18.64
C ASN A 213 -15.27 5.05 -17.42
N LEU A 214 -14.94 4.50 -16.25
CA LEU A 214 -14.86 5.29 -15.02
C LEU A 214 -13.51 6.03 -14.94
N GLY A 215 -13.57 7.35 -14.82
CA GLY A 215 -12.38 8.20 -14.78
C GLY A 215 -11.44 7.93 -13.61
N ASN A 216 -11.96 7.49 -12.46
CA ASN A 216 -11.16 7.08 -11.30
C ASN A 216 -10.31 5.83 -11.58
N ILE A 217 -10.82 4.86 -12.34
CA ILE A 217 -10.07 3.66 -12.75
C ILE A 217 -8.94 4.05 -13.70
N ARG A 218 -9.23 4.91 -14.68
CA ARG A 218 -8.19 5.43 -15.59
C ARG A 218 -7.06 6.10 -14.83
N ARG A 219 -7.38 6.95 -13.84
CA ARG A 219 -6.37 7.61 -13.00
C ARG A 219 -5.56 6.60 -12.19
N ALA A 220 -6.21 5.61 -11.57
CA ALA A 220 -5.52 4.57 -10.80
C ALA A 220 -4.56 3.76 -11.68
N ARG A 221 -5.00 3.34 -12.87
CA ARG A 221 -4.17 2.60 -13.83
C ARG A 221 -2.93 3.40 -14.25
N LEU A 222 -3.12 4.67 -14.63
CA LEU A 222 -2.01 5.54 -15.03
C LEU A 222 -1.02 5.80 -13.88
N ALA A 223 -1.52 5.93 -12.64
CA ALA A 223 -0.67 6.09 -11.47
C ALA A 223 0.21 4.85 -11.22
N VAL A 224 -0.39 3.64 -11.28
CA VAL A 224 0.35 2.38 -11.14
C VAL A 224 1.37 2.20 -12.26
N GLU A 225 0.97 2.45 -13.50
CA GLU A 225 1.85 2.35 -14.67
C GLU A 225 3.03 3.32 -14.59
N SER A 226 2.78 4.56 -14.16
CA SER A 226 3.84 5.56 -13.95
C SER A 226 4.78 5.15 -12.82
N ALA A 227 4.27 4.53 -11.75
CA ALA A 227 5.08 4.05 -10.64
C ALA A 227 6.01 2.91 -11.09
N TYR A 228 5.53 1.97 -11.91
CA TYR A 228 6.38 0.91 -12.48
C TYR A 228 7.44 1.49 -13.41
N ARG A 229 7.05 2.39 -14.32
CA ARG A 229 8.00 3.05 -15.23
C ARG A 229 9.11 3.79 -14.48
N ALA A 230 8.78 4.55 -13.44
CA ALA A 230 9.78 5.26 -12.64
C ALA A 230 10.77 4.27 -11.99
N ARG A 231 10.27 3.17 -11.43
CA ARG A 231 11.10 2.15 -10.79
C ARG A 231 12.01 1.39 -11.74
N ASP A 232 11.50 1.04 -12.93
CA ASP A 232 12.30 0.30 -13.92
C ASP A 232 13.39 1.19 -14.54
N LEU A 233 13.19 2.51 -14.55
CA LEU A 233 14.19 3.50 -14.95
C LEU A 233 15.23 3.78 -13.84
N ASP A 234 14.81 3.83 -12.58
CA ASP A 234 15.67 4.06 -11.40
C ASP A 234 16.42 2.81 -10.92
N HIS A 235 16.08 1.62 -11.44
CA HIS A 235 16.86 0.41 -11.18
C HIS A 235 18.29 0.66 -11.68
N PRO A 236 19.33 0.55 -10.82
CA PRO A 236 20.69 0.64 -11.31
C PRO A 236 20.87 -0.56 -12.23
N ARG A 237 20.87 -0.31 -13.54
CA ARG A 237 21.31 -1.29 -14.52
C ARG A 237 22.73 -1.67 -14.14
N GLY A 238 22.87 -2.75 -13.39
CA GLY A 238 24.15 -3.35 -13.11
C GLY A 238 24.79 -3.73 -14.43
N ASN A 239 25.96 -3.16 -14.67
CA ASN A 239 26.95 -3.41 -15.72
C ASN A 239 26.72 -2.76 -17.08
N ASP A 240 27.66 -1.87 -17.39
CA ASP A 240 28.14 -1.47 -18.72
C ASP A 240 28.07 -2.60 -19.74
N TRP A 241 27.13 -2.50 -20.67
CA TRP A 241 27.27 -3.08 -22.01
C TRP A 241 26.68 -2.08 -23.01
N GLY A 242 27.54 -1.24 -23.58
CA GLY A 242 27.19 -0.34 -24.69
C GLY A 242 27.70 1.08 -24.56
N ARG A 243 29.03 1.24 -24.67
CA ARG A 243 29.66 2.51 -25.07
C ARG A 243 29.08 2.93 -26.43
N GLU A 244 28.19 3.92 -26.45
CA GLU A 244 27.95 4.87 -27.57
C GLU A 244 27.00 5.94 -27.03
N GLY A 245 27.38 7.21 -26.88
CA GLY A 245 27.96 8.05 -27.92
C GLY A 245 26.83 8.61 -28.79
N ARG A 246 26.47 9.88 -28.55
CA ARG A 246 25.42 10.72 -29.19
C ARG A 246 24.10 10.73 -28.38
N GLY A 247 23.64 11.82 -27.78
CA GLY A 247 23.71 13.23 -28.19
C GLY A 247 22.39 13.59 -28.84
N ILE A 248 21.46 14.18 -28.09
CA ILE A 248 20.33 14.91 -28.67
C ILE A 248 20.13 16.18 -27.86
N SER A 249 20.47 17.29 -28.52
CA SER A 249 20.22 18.66 -28.13
C SER A 249 18.76 18.99 -28.41
N LEU A 250 18.09 19.66 -27.47
CA LEU A 250 16.83 20.34 -27.74
C LEU A 250 17.12 21.84 -27.70
N ALA A 251 17.12 22.42 -28.90
CA ALA A 251 16.78 23.82 -29.13
C ALA A 251 15.30 24.05 -28.80
#